data_AF-A0A1G4UQQ9-F1
#
_entry.id   AF-A0A1G4UQQ9-F1
#
_cell.length_a   1.000
_cell.length_b   1.000
_cell.length_c   1.000
_cell.angle_alpha   90.00
_cell.angle_beta   90.00
_cell.angle_gamma   90.00
#
_symmetry.space_group_name_H-M   'P 1'
#
loop_
_entity.id
_entity.type
_entity.pdbx_description
1 polymer ?
#
loop_
_entity_poly.entity_id
_entity_poly.type
_entity_poly.pdbx_seq_one_letter_code
_entity_poly.pdbx_strand_id
1 'polypeptide(L)' 'MAERRYVVAYGDLLSRAVERAPESYGDNLLTRAEAAQRIVEEMDSAIAWARESRRKAMRVLR' A
#
# COMPACT_ATOMS: atom_id res chain seq x y z
N MET A 1 1.26 -6.10 23.97
CA MET A 1 0.46 -5.30 23.01
C MET A 1 1.43 -4.65 22.03
N ALA A 2 1.14 -4.66 20.72
CA ALA A 2 2.03 -4.06 19.71
C ALA A 2 1.88 -2.52 19.71
N GLU A 3 2.99 -1.78 19.54
CA GLU A 3 3.02 -0.31 19.51
C GLU A 3 2.23 0.22 18.29
N ARG A 4 1.14 0.97 18.53
CA ARG A 4 0.35 1.66 17.50
C ARG A 4 0.88 3.08 17.30
N ARG A 5 1.94 3.23 16.51
CA ARG A 5 2.61 4.51 16.23
C ARG A 5 3.16 4.59 14.80
N TYR A 6 2.61 3.82 13.88
CA TYR A 6 3.08 3.73 12.50
C TYR A 6 2.00 4.18 11.54
N VAL A 7 2.44 4.69 10.39
CA VAL A 7 1.59 5.13 9.28
C VAL A 7 2.19 4.62 7.97
N VAL A 8 1.37 4.58 6.92
CA VAL A 8 1.86 4.40 5.56
C VAL A 8 2.24 5.78 5.03
N ALA A 9 3.52 5.99 4.75
CA ALA A 9 3.98 7.20 4.08
C ALA A 9 3.63 7.11 2.60
N TYR A 10 2.83 8.08 2.13
CA TYR A 10 2.37 8.14 0.75
C TYR A 10 3.38 8.89 -0.10
N GLY A 11 4.13 8.15 -0.92
CA GLY A 11 4.87 8.64 -2.08
C GLY A 11 4.24 8.12 -3.38
N ASP A 12 5.06 7.91 -4.41
CA ASP A 12 4.65 7.16 -5.59
C ASP A 12 4.23 5.74 -5.20
N LEU A 13 3.36 5.12 -6.00
CA LEU A 13 2.76 3.82 -5.68
C LEU A 13 3.82 2.74 -5.38
N LEU A 14 4.99 2.84 -6.02
CA LEU A 14 6.12 1.92 -5.87
C LEU A 14 7.09 2.29 -4.74
N SER A 15 6.94 3.47 -4.12
CA SER A 15 7.86 3.98 -3.09
C SER A 15 7.20 4.09 -1.72
N ARG A 16 6.07 3.41 -1.49
CA ARG A 16 5.38 3.43 -0.20
C ARG A 16 6.19 2.72 0.87
N ALA A 17 6.23 3.32 2.05
CA ALA A 17 6.99 2.82 3.18
C ALA A 17 6.17 2.90 4.48
N VAL A 18 6.55 2.06 5.45
CA VAL A 18 6.05 2.16 6.81
C VAL A 18 6.93 3.13 7.58
N GLU A 19 6.33 4.22 8.06
CA GLU A 19 7.03 5.23 8.83
C GLU A 19 6.44 5.37 10.23
N ARG A 20 7.28 5.84 11.16
CA ARG A 20 6.81 6.19 12.50
C ARG A 20 6.04 7.50 12.39
N ALA A 21 4.84 7.53 12.96
CA ALA A 21 3.99 8.70 12.94
C ALA A 21 4.62 9.86 13.74
N PRO A 22 4.55 11.10 13.24
CA PRO A 22 4.95 12.27 14.00
C PRO A 22 4.05 12.44 15.24
N GLU A 23 4.52 13.17 16.23
CA GLU A 23 3.82 13.27 17.53
C GLU A 23 2.47 13.99 17.45
N SER A 24 2.29 14.84 16.44
CA SER A 24 1.04 15.55 16.17
C SER A 24 0.07 14.78 15.27
N TYR A 25 0.39 13.53 14.90
CA TYR A 25 -0.48 12.73 14.03
C TYR A 25 -1.69 12.23 14.82
N GLY A 26 -2.90 12.42 14.29
CA GLY A 26 -4.15 12.07 14.97
C GLY A 26 -4.37 10.57 15.17
N ASP A 27 -5.58 10.19 15.53
CA ASP A 27 -5.88 8.90 16.19
C ASP A 27 -5.83 7.64 15.29
N ASN A 28 -5.51 7.78 14.00
CA ASN A 28 -5.46 6.67 13.03
C ASN A 28 -4.08 6.01 12.94
N LEU A 29 -3.51 5.67 14.08
CA LEU A 29 -2.22 5.01 14.17
C LEU A 29 -2.34 3.49 14.02
N LEU A 30 -1.44 2.94 13.20
CA LEU A 30 -1.31 1.51 12.95
C LEU A 30 -0.15 0.94 13.76
N THR A 31 -0.20 -0.34 14.02
CA THR A 31 1.00 -1.13 14.28
C THR A 31 1.85 -1.18 13.02
N ARG A 32 3.16 -1.45 13.18
CA ARG A 32 4.07 -1.65 12.05
C ARG A 32 3.58 -2.74 11.09
N ALA A 33 2.98 -3.81 11.64
CA ALA A 33 2.43 -4.92 10.87
C ALA A 33 1.16 -4.52 10.10
N GLU A 34 0.21 -3.82 10.73
CA GLU A 34 -0.99 -3.30 10.04
C GLU A 34 -0.61 -2.33 8.92
N ALA A 35 0.39 -1.45 9.13
CA ALA A 35 0.87 -0.55 8.08
C ALA A 35 1.50 -1.30 6.90
N ALA A 36 2.31 -2.34 7.17
CA ALA A 36 2.88 -3.19 6.12
C ALA A 36 1.79 -3.96 5.36
N GLN A 37 0.83 -4.54 6.08
CA GLN A 37 -0.29 -5.27 5.51
C GLN A 37 -1.12 -4.39 4.56
N ARG A 38 -1.37 -3.14 4.94
CA ARG A 38 -2.08 -2.18 4.10
C ARG A 38 -1.34 -1.89 2.79
N ILE A 39 -0.01 -1.75 2.83
CA ILE A 39 0.80 -1.56 1.61
C ILE A 39 0.64 -2.79 0.69
N VAL A 40 0.69 -4.01 1.25
CA VAL A 40 0.52 -5.25 0.47
C VAL A 40 -0.85 -5.29 -0.22
N GLU A 41 -1.93 -5.01 0.50
CA GLU A 41 -3.30 -5.01 -0.04
C GLU A 41 -3.48 -3.99 -1.19
N GLU A 42 -2.90 -2.81 -1.03
CA GLU A 42 -2.91 -1.76 -2.05
C GLU A 42 -2.10 -2.21 -3.29
N MET A 43 -0.95 -2.88 -3.12
CA MET A 43 -0.15 -3.41 -4.22
C MET A 43 -0.84 -4.56 -4.96
N ASP A 44 -1.46 -5.49 -4.24
CA ASP A 44 -2.19 -6.60 -4.85
C ASP A 44 -3.33 -6.11 -5.74
N SER A 45 -4.02 -5.05 -5.30
CA SER A 45 -5.05 -4.38 -6.10
C SER A 45 -4.48 -3.78 -7.39
N ALA A 46 -3.34 -3.08 -7.29
CA ALA A 46 -2.67 -2.51 -8.46
C ALA A 46 -2.19 -3.60 -9.45
N ILE A 47 -1.63 -4.70 -8.93
CA ILE A 47 -1.21 -5.86 -9.73
C ILE A 47 -2.40 -6.49 -10.45
N ALA A 48 -3.54 -6.63 -9.78
CA ALA A 48 -4.76 -7.16 -10.39
C ALA A 48 -5.22 -6.31 -11.58
N TRP A 49 -5.23 -4.97 -11.44
CA TRP A 49 -5.57 -4.05 -12.53
C TRP A 49 -4.55 -4.07 -13.67
N ALA A 50 -3.26 -4.16 -13.36
CA ALA A 50 -2.20 -4.29 -14.37
C ALA A 50 -2.34 -5.59 -15.16
N ARG A 51 -2.62 -6.71 -14.48
CA ARG A 51 -2.88 -8.02 -15.12
C ARG A 51 -4.08 -7.96 -16.06
N GLU A 52 -5.17 -7.31 -15.66
CA GLU A 52 -6.35 -7.13 -16.51
C GLU A 52 -6.04 -6.29 -17.75
N SER A 53 -5.36 -5.16 -17.58
CA SER A 53 -4.97 -4.29 -18.68
C SER A 53 -4.08 -5.01 -19.70
N ARG A 54 -3.09 -5.78 -19.21
CA ARG A 54 -2.25 -6.64 -20.03
C ARG A 54 -3.08 -7.67 -20.80
N ARG A 55 -4.04 -8.34 -20.15
CA ARG A 55 -4.92 -9.32 -20.81
C ARG A 55 -5.70 -8.67 -21.96
N LYS A 56 -6.24 -7.47 -21.76
CA LYS A 56 -6.96 -6.71 -22.81
C LYS A 56 -6.04 -6.35 -23.98
N ALA A 57 -4.85 -5.82 -23.71
CA ALA A 57 -3.89 -5.48 -24.76
C ALA A 57 -3.46 -6.70 -25.59
N MET A 58 -3.20 -7.83 -24.93
CA MET A 58 -2.85 -9.09 -25.61
C MET A 58 -3.95 -9.62 -26.52
N ARG A 59 -5.23 -9.29 -26.28
CA ARG A 59 -6.33 -9.65 -27.19
C ARG A 59 -6.32 -8.85 -28.49
N VAL A 60 -5.80 -7.61 -28.48
CA VAL A 60 -5.68 -6.77 -29.68
C VAL A 60 -4.53 -7.24 -30.56
N LEU A 61 -3.47 -7.79 -29.95
CA LEU A 61 -2.29 -8.31 -30.66
C LEU A 61 -2.49 -9.71 -31.24
N ARG A 62 -3.61 -10.39 -30.94
CA ARG A 62 -3.96 -11.72 -31.47
C ARG A 62 -4.95 -11.58 -32.60
#